data_AF-A0A7J4NUY0-F1
#
_entry.id   AF-A0A7J4NUY0-F1
#
_cell.length_a   1.000
_cell.length_b   1.000
_cell.length_c   1.000
_cell.angle_alpha   90.00
_cell.angle_beta   90.00
_cell.angle_gamma   90.00
#
_symmetry.space_group_name_H-M   'P 1'
#
loop_
_entity.id
_entity.type
_entity.pdbx_description
1 polymer ?
#
loop_
_entity_poly.entity_id
_entity_poly.type
_entity_poly.pdbx_seq_one_letter_code
_entity_poly.pdbx_strand_id
1 'polypeptide(L)'
;MNTKMNKMVLLSALTIVIIGTIGAALAGEPGEQTVDLIAGGGGDEGLDVGNVTVWNNSENIFVKFTTTGDWLFNETHLHIAAQGDVETPAEEIPQTKKGNPKPGKFDYSTEHESCITEYTYEISLDDIPDSDILVIAAHAAVELEVEELGEIIIFEESAWGNGTEFAEDRNWAMYFTYMIPSE
;
A
#
# COMPACT_ATOMS: atom_id res chain seq x y z
N MET A 1 62.72 -47.56 -33.16
CA MET A 1 61.47 -47.48 -32.38
C MET A 1 61.44 -46.13 -31.68
N ASN A 2 60.49 -45.27 -32.07
CA ASN A 2 59.85 -44.21 -31.27
C ASN A 2 59.18 -43.25 -32.27
N THR A 3 57.90 -43.39 -32.56
CA THR A 3 56.69 -42.89 -31.88
C THR A 3 56.20 -41.57 -32.48
N LYS A 4 55.00 -41.69 -33.06
CA LYS A 4 53.98 -40.71 -33.49
C LYS A 4 53.91 -39.44 -32.59
N MET A 5 53.78 -38.23 -33.18
CA MET A 5 52.51 -37.47 -33.43
C MET A 5 51.98 -36.83 -32.11
N ASN A 6 51.51 -35.57 -31.96
CA ASN A 6 50.70 -34.70 -32.81
C ASN A 6 50.63 -33.26 -32.23
N LYS A 7 50.22 -32.33 -33.11
CA LYS A 7 49.68 -30.95 -32.99
C LYS A 7 49.21 -30.42 -31.61
N MET A 8 49.48 -29.13 -31.36
CA MET A 8 48.58 -28.29 -30.53
C MET A 8 48.61 -26.83 -31.01
N VAL A 9 47.47 -26.37 -31.53
CA VAL A 9 47.18 -24.97 -31.90
C VAL A 9 46.57 -24.30 -30.67
N LEU A 10 47.14 -23.17 -30.24
CA LEU A 10 46.62 -22.34 -29.16
C LEU A 10 45.65 -21.29 -29.73
N LEU A 11 44.38 -21.38 -29.38
CA LEU A 11 43.38 -20.32 -29.59
C LEU A 11 43.28 -19.48 -28.31
N SER A 12 43.54 -18.17 -28.43
CA SER A 12 43.34 -17.18 -27.36
C SER A 12 41.88 -16.69 -27.35
N ALA A 13 41.16 -16.93 -26.25
CA ALA A 13 39.82 -16.39 -26.04
C ALA A 13 39.92 -14.98 -25.42
N LEU A 14 39.32 -13.99 -26.09
CA LEU A 14 39.16 -12.61 -25.62
C LEU A 14 37.81 -12.53 -24.87
N THR A 15 37.85 -12.46 -23.54
CA THR A 15 36.65 -12.25 -22.72
C THR A 15 36.33 -10.75 -22.62
N ILE A 16 35.23 -10.35 -23.24
CA ILE A 16 34.61 -9.04 -23.06
C ILE A 16 33.90 -9.06 -21.70
N VAL A 17 34.37 -8.26 -20.75
CA VAL A 17 33.67 -8.00 -19.49
C VAL A 17 32.66 -6.88 -19.77
N ILE A 18 31.39 -7.25 -19.91
CA ILE A 18 30.29 -6.28 -19.91
C ILE A 18 30.06 -5.92 -18.44
N ILE A 19 30.51 -4.74 -18.04
CA ILE A 19 30.12 -4.15 -16.76
C ILE A 19 28.68 -3.66 -16.96
N GLY A 20 27.72 -4.51 -16.63
CA GLY A 20 26.33 -4.10 -16.50
C GLY A 20 26.23 -3.15 -15.30
N THR A 21 25.85 -1.91 -15.54
CA THR A 21 25.38 -1.01 -14.49
C THR A 21 24.08 -1.61 -13.95
N ILE A 22 24.12 -2.15 -12.74
CA ILE A 22 22.92 -2.50 -11.99
C ILE A 22 22.25 -1.17 -11.66
N GLY A 23 21.14 -0.85 -12.33
CA GLY A 23 20.21 0.12 -11.81
C GLY A 23 19.71 -0.43 -10.47
N ALA A 24 19.87 0.34 -9.40
CA ALA A 24 19.22 0.02 -8.15
C ALA A 24 17.71 0.10 -8.42
N ALA A 25 17.08 -1.05 -8.64
CA ALA A 25 15.67 -1.16 -8.36
C ALA A 25 15.53 -0.80 -6.87
N LEU A 26 14.68 0.18 -6.56
CA LEU A 26 14.15 0.35 -5.22
C LEU A 26 13.37 -0.94 -4.92
N ALA A 27 14.08 -1.98 -4.49
CA ALA A 27 13.45 -3.16 -3.95
C ALA A 27 12.83 -2.69 -2.64
N GLY A 28 11.50 -2.72 -2.54
CA GLY A 28 10.80 -2.48 -1.28
C GLY A 28 11.43 -3.30 -0.16
N GLU A 29 11.36 -2.80 1.07
CA GLU A 29 11.91 -3.50 2.22
C GLU A 29 11.30 -4.91 2.31
N PRO A 30 12.03 -5.93 2.80
CA PRO A 30 11.45 -7.26 3.00
C PRO A 30 10.16 -7.17 3.82
N GLY A 31 9.06 -7.68 3.26
CA GLY A 31 7.74 -7.58 3.90
C GLY A 31 6.95 -6.32 3.56
N GLU A 32 7.41 -5.48 2.64
CA GLU A 32 6.59 -4.38 2.11
C GLU A 32 5.40 -4.93 1.29
N GLN A 33 4.22 -4.39 1.55
CA GLN A 33 2.98 -4.69 0.83
C GLN A 33 2.35 -3.38 0.34
N THR A 34 1.93 -3.34 -0.92
CA THR A 34 1.20 -2.20 -1.48
C THR A 34 -0.15 -2.67 -2.01
N VAL A 35 -1.20 -1.89 -1.73
CA VAL A 35 -2.53 -2.02 -2.33
C VAL A 35 -2.92 -0.69 -2.96
N ASP A 36 -3.73 -0.75 -4.02
CA ASP A 36 -4.26 0.43 -4.69
C ASP A 36 -5.17 1.23 -3.72
N LEU A 37 -5.23 2.53 -3.86
CA LEU A 37 -6.17 3.39 -3.15
C LEU A 37 -7.33 3.70 -4.10
N ILE A 38 -8.50 3.11 -3.82
CA ILE A 38 -9.63 3.09 -4.74
C ILE A 38 -10.73 4.04 -4.28
N ALA A 39 -11.19 4.92 -5.15
CA ALA A 39 -12.28 5.88 -4.96
C ALA A 39 -13.49 5.58 -5.86
N GLY A 40 -14.58 6.35 -5.72
CA GLY A 40 -15.64 6.42 -6.73
C GLY A 40 -16.49 5.16 -6.96
N GLY A 41 -16.54 4.21 -6.02
CA GLY A 41 -17.41 3.03 -6.12
C GLY A 41 -16.79 1.69 -5.71
N GLY A 42 -15.46 1.64 -5.54
CA GLY A 42 -14.69 0.45 -5.14
C GLY A 42 -14.78 -0.76 -6.08
N GLY A 43 -14.08 -1.84 -5.74
CA GLY A 43 -14.02 -3.06 -6.55
C GLY A 43 -13.58 -2.79 -8.00
N ASP A 44 -14.20 -3.49 -8.96
CA ASP A 44 -13.91 -3.37 -10.39
C ASP A 44 -14.42 -2.05 -11.04
N GLU A 45 -15.26 -1.28 -10.34
CA GLU A 45 -15.82 -0.01 -10.83
C GLU A 45 -15.11 1.22 -10.25
N GLY A 46 -14.20 1.02 -9.31
CA GLY A 46 -13.51 2.09 -8.61
C GLY A 46 -12.40 2.76 -9.43
N LEU A 47 -12.14 4.02 -9.09
CA LEU A 47 -11.04 4.81 -9.63
C LEU A 47 -9.79 4.62 -8.77
N ASP A 48 -8.69 4.17 -9.36
CA ASP A 48 -7.39 4.22 -8.72
C ASP A 48 -6.93 5.69 -8.60
N VAL A 49 -6.82 6.16 -7.37
CA VAL A 49 -6.37 7.52 -7.01
C VAL A 49 -5.03 7.51 -6.29
N GLY A 50 -4.36 6.36 -6.16
CA GLY A 50 -3.16 6.27 -5.34
C GLY A 50 -2.82 4.86 -4.84
N ASN A 51 -2.04 4.82 -3.77
CA ASN A 51 -1.63 3.58 -3.12
C ASN A 51 -1.60 3.73 -1.60
N VAL A 52 -1.75 2.60 -0.92
CA VAL A 52 -1.41 2.41 0.49
C VAL A 52 -0.29 1.38 0.57
N THR A 53 0.88 1.78 1.08
CA THR A 53 2.05 0.93 1.27
C THR A 53 2.28 0.70 2.76
N VAL A 54 2.44 -0.57 3.14
CA VAL A 54 2.66 -1.00 4.52
C VAL A 54 3.97 -1.78 4.62
N TRP A 55 4.76 -1.45 5.63
CA TRP A 55 5.98 -2.18 5.99
C TRP A 55 6.26 -1.99 7.48
N ASN A 56 7.13 -2.80 8.07
CA ASN A 56 7.57 -2.62 9.45
C ASN A 56 9.07 -2.83 9.61
N ASN A 57 9.61 -2.35 10.72
CA ASN A 57 10.91 -2.75 11.24
C ASN A 57 10.71 -3.42 12.62
N SER A 58 11.76 -3.52 13.43
CA SER A 58 11.70 -4.15 14.77
C SER A 58 10.99 -3.30 15.83
N GLU A 59 10.67 -2.04 15.54
CA GLU A 59 10.10 -1.08 16.50
C GLU A 59 8.74 -0.54 16.04
N ASN A 60 8.59 -0.23 14.75
CA ASN A 60 7.45 0.47 14.21
C ASN A 60 6.87 -0.24 12.96
N ILE A 61 5.55 -0.11 12.79
CA ILE A 61 4.87 -0.28 11.51
C ILE A 61 4.66 1.09 10.84
N PHE A 62 4.76 1.11 9.53
CA PHE A 62 4.58 2.28 8.70
C PHE A 62 3.43 2.03 7.73
N VAL A 63 2.51 2.99 7.62
CA VAL A 63 1.42 2.98 6.66
C VAL A 63 1.45 4.28 5.88
N LYS A 64 1.91 4.21 4.63
CA LYS A 64 2.04 5.36 3.74
C LYS A 64 0.91 5.39 2.74
N PHE A 65 0.22 6.52 2.73
CA PHE A 65 -0.71 6.91 1.68
C PHE A 65 0.03 7.73 0.64
N THR A 66 -0.21 7.47 -0.64
CA THR A 66 0.27 8.30 -1.76
C THR A 66 -0.85 8.46 -2.78
N THR A 67 -1.09 9.66 -3.31
CA THR A 67 -1.99 9.87 -4.44
C THR A 67 -1.28 9.68 -5.78
N THR A 68 -2.06 9.43 -6.82
CA THR A 68 -1.59 9.38 -8.22
C THR A 68 -2.27 10.50 -9.02
N GLY A 69 -1.55 11.09 -9.97
CA GLY A 69 -2.08 12.17 -10.80
C GLY A 69 -2.19 13.49 -10.03
N ASP A 70 -3.31 14.19 -10.23
CA ASP A 70 -3.57 15.51 -9.62
C ASP A 70 -4.45 15.40 -8.36
N TRP A 71 -4.69 14.18 -7.86
CA TRP A 71 -5.41 13.96 -6.60
C TRP A 71 -4.58 14.43 -5.40
N LEU A 72 -5.25 15.06 -4.43
CA LEU A 72 -4.68 15.61 -3.21
C LEU A 72 -5.41 15.01 -1.99
N PHE A 73 -4.72 14.87 -0.86
CA PHE A 73 -5.36 14.44 0.39
C PHE A 73 -5.96 15.61 1.16
N ASN A 74 -7.20 15.45 1.61
CA ASN A 74 -7.85 16.31 2.60
C ASN A 74 -7.76 15.71 4.00
N GLU A 75 -8.03 14.41 4.12
CA GLU A 75 -7.95 13.69 5.38
C GLU A 75 -7.48 12.25 5.14
N THR A 76 -6.77 11.67 6.09
CA THR A 76 -6.53 10.22 6.14
C THR A 76 -6.98 9.67 7.48
N HIS A 77 -7.57 8.47 7.46
CA HIS A 77 -8.03 7.73 8.64
C HIS A 77 -7.48 6.31 8.56
N LEU A 78 -6.94 5.82 9.66
CA LEU A 78 -6.29 4.52 9.75
C LEU A 78 -6.68 3.81 11.05
N HIS A 79 -7.07 2.55 10.93
CA HIS A 79 -7.22 1.65 12.06
C HIS A 79 -6.53 0.33 11.76
N ILE A 80 -5.84 -0.21 12.77
CA ILE A 80 -5.08 -1.46 12.70
C ILE A 80 -5.64 -2.37 13.80
N ALA A 81 -6.20 -3.51 13.39
CA ALA A 81 -6.75 -4.52 14.28
C ALA A 81 -5.98 -5.84 14.16
N ALA A 82 -6.05 -6.68 15.18
CA ALA A 82 -5.72 -8.09 15.02
C ALA A 82 -6.75 -8.74 14.10
N GLN A 83 -6.34 -9.75 13.34
CA GLN A 83 -7.29 -10.57 12.61
C GLN A 83 -8.28 -11.25 13.56
N GLY A 84 -9.57 -10.98 13.37
CA GLY A 84 -10.67 -11.64 14.05
C GLY A 84 -10.90 -13.07 13.55
N ASP A 85 -12.04 -13.64 13.91
CA ASP A 85 -12.43 -14.97 13.43
C ASP A 85 -12.52 -15.04 11.89
N VAL A 86 -12.42 -16.24 11.31
CA VAL A 86 -12.45 -16.48 9.85
C VAL A 86 -13.69 -15.84 9.18
N GLU A 87 -14.82 -15.82 9.88
CA GLU A 87 -16.08 -15.25 9.39
C GLU A 87 -16.20 -13.74 9.63
N THR A 88 -15.43 -13.19 10.57
CA THR A 88 -15.50 -11.80 11.01
C THR A 88 -14.11 -11.17 11.18
N PRO A 89 -13.22 -11.25 10.16
CA PRO A 89 -11.81 -10.90 10.32
C PRO A 89 -11.59 -9.44 10.71
N ALA A 90 -12.51 -8.52 10.38
CA ALA A 90 -12.41 -7.10 10.68
C ALA A 90 -13.28 -6.64 11.86
N GLU A 91 -13.79 -7.53 12.71
CA GLU A 91 -14.77 -7.19 13.77
C GLU A 91 -14.30 -6.18 14.82
N GLU A 92 -12.99 -6.14 15.09
CA GLU A 92 -12.39 -5.20 16.02
C GLU A 92 -12.28 -3.78 15.44
N ILE A 93 -12.47 -3.61 14.14
CA ILE A 93 -12.50 -2.29 13.50
C ILE A 93 -13.83 -1.59 13.83
N PRO A 94 -13.82 -0.31 14.27
CA PRO A 94 -15.03 0.44 14.60
C PRO A 94 -16.07 0.46 13.48
N GLN A 95 -17.21 -0.20 13.71
CA GLN A 95 -18.28 -0.35 12.74
C GLN A 95 -19.66 0.07 13.27
N THR A 96 -20.60 0.28 12.36
CA THR A 96 -22.04 0.35 12.66
C THR A 96 -22.60 -1.04 12.93
N LYS A 97 -23.82 -1.12 13.49
CA LYS A 97 -24.53 -2.42 13.65
C LYS A 97 -24.77 -3.16 12.33
N LYS A 98 -24.61 -2.50 11.19
CA LYS A 98 -24.80 -3.09 9.87
C LYS A 98 -23.49 -3.56 9.23
N GLY A 99 -22.34 -3.38 9.87
CA GLY A 99 -21.02 -3.76 9.36
C GLY A 99 -20.25 -2.61 8.68
N ASN A 100 -20.90 -1.47 8.41
CA ASN A 100 -20.20 -0.36 7.76
C ASN A 100 -19.15 0.25 8.72
N PRO A 101 -17.88 0.43 8.32
CA PRO A 101 -16.87 1.05 9.16
C PRO A 101 -17.18 2.52 9.45
N LYS A 102 -16.57 3.05 10.50
CA LYS A 102 -16.71 4.43 10.96
C LYS A 102 -15.35 5.12 10.99
N PRO A 103 -14.87 5.72 9.88
CA PRO A 103 -13.57 6.38 9.82
C PRO A 103 -13.33 7.40 10.94
N GLY A 104 -14.32 8.24 11.27
CA GLY A 104 -14.24 9.18 12.42
C GLY A 104 -14.21 8.54 13.82
N LYS A 105 -14.00 7.23 13.91
CA LYS A 105 -13.73 6.47 15.14
C LYS A 105 -12.47 5.61 15.04
N PHE A 106 -11.71 5.72 13.95
CA PHE A 106 -10.44 5.06 13.79
C PHE A 106 -9.41 5.65 14.76
N ASP A 107 -8.37 4.87 15.08
CA ASP A 107 -7.43 5.20 16.14
C ASP A 107 -6.46 6.30 15.71
N TYR A 108 -6.17 6.35 14.40
CA TYR A 108 -5.30 7.31 13.78
C TYR A 108 -6.07 8.09 12.73
N SER A 109 -5.97 9.41 12.77
CA SER A 109 -6.58 10.30 11.78
C SER A 109 -5.78 11.58 11.68
N THR A 110 -5.67 12.13 10.48
CA THR A 110 -4.97 13.39 10.22
C THR A 110 -5.77 14.22 9.22
N GLU A 111 -6.09 15.45 9.60
CA GLU A 111 -6.52 16.50 8.67
C GLU A 111 -5.26 17.11 8.05
N HIS A 112 -5.25 17.25 6.72
CA HIS A 112 -4.09 17.73 6.00
C HIS A 112 -4.23 19.20 5.67
N GLU A 113 -3.16 19.96 5.88
CA GLU A 113 -3.04 21.29 5.27
C GLU A 113 -2.89 21.15 3.75
N SER A 114 -3.28 22.18 3.01
CA SER A 114 -3.54 22.12 1.57
C SER A 114 -2.42 21.47 0.74
N CYS A 115 -2.85 20.71 -0.28
CA CYS A 115 -2.02 20.23 -1.40
C CYS A 115 -0.92 19.21 -1.06
N ILE A 116 -1.18 18.22 -0.20
CA ILE A 116 -0.27 17.09 -0.02
C ILE A 116 -0.69 15.88 -0.87
N THR A 117 0.31 15.12 -1.33
CA THR A 117 0.13 13.91 -2.14
C THR A 117 0.64 12.66 -1.44
N GLU A 118 1.26 12.79 -0.27
CA GLU A 118 1.73 11.66 0.51
C GLU A 118 1.64 11.93 2.01
N TYR A 119 1.36 10.89 2.79
CA TYR A 119 1.36 10.95 4.24
C TYR A 119 1.69 9.58 4.82
N THR A 120 2.58 9.52 5.80
CA THR A 120 2.99 8.26 6.46
C THR A 120 2.62 8.31 7.93
N TYR A 121 1.83 7.33 8.37
CA TYR A 121 1.71 6.98 9.78
C TYR A 121 2.91 6.13 10.18
N GLU A 122 3.59 6.54 11.24
CA GLU A 122 4.61 5.74 11.94
C GLU A 122 4.04 5.40 13.32
N ILE A 123 3.86 4.12 13.58
CA ILE A 123 3.14 3.61 14.77
C ILE A 123 4.03 2.58 15.44
N SER A 124 4.19 2.70 16.76
CA SER A 124 4.92 1.71 17.57
C SER A 124 4.23 0.35 17.47
N LEU A 125 5.00 -0.73 17.31
CA LEU A 125 4.48 -2.09 17.40
C LEU A 125 3.86 -2.38 18.79
N ASP A 126 4.29 -1.65 19.83
CA ASP A 126 3.70 -1.75 21.17
C ASP A 126 2.30 -1.09 21.27
N ASP A 127 1.94 -0.21 20.32
CA ASP A 127 0.67 0.53 20.31
C ASP A 127 -0.41 -0.14 19.42
N ILE A 128 -0.10 -1.27 18.80
CA ILE A 128 -1.02 -2.07 17.99
C ILE A 128 -1.22 -3.47 18.60
N PRO A 129 -2.23 -4.23 18.16
CA PRO A 129 -2.43 -5.59 18.65
C PRO A 129 -1.24 -6.52 18.36
N ASP A 130 -0.85 -7.31 19.36
CA ASP A 130 0.14 -8.39 19.24
C ASP A 130 -0.44 -9.54 18.39
N SER A 131 -0.21 -9.49 17.07
CA SER A 131 -0.73 -10.45 16.10
C SER A 131 0.19 -10.58 14.88
N ASP A 132 0.35 -11.81 14.39
CA ASP A 132 1.11 -12.09 13.16
C ASP A 132 0.40 -11.53 11.90
N ILE A 133 -0.94 -11.40 11.95
CA ILE A 133 -1.75 -10.90 10.85
C ILE A 133 -2.59 -9.73 11.34
N LEU A 134 -2.32 -8.57 10.77
CA LEU A 134 -3.06 -7.35 11.01
C LEU A 134 -4.15 -7.17 9.96
N VAL A 135 -5.25 -6.54 10.37
CA VAL A 135 -6.34 -6.10 9.50
C VAL A 135 -6.35 -4.58 9.50
N ILE A 136 -6.17 -4.01 8.32
CA ILE A 136 -5.91 -2.59 8.13
C ILE A 136 -7.09 -1.97 7.37
N ALA A 137 -7.70 -0.98 7.99
CA ALA A 137 -8.67 -0.10 7.36
C ALA A 137 -8.01 1.26 7.09
N ALA A 138 -7.67 1.48 5.82
CA ALA A 138 -7.06 2.71 5.35
C ALA A 138 -8.08 3.49 4.51
N HIS A 139 -8.52 4.63 5.03
CA HIS A 139 -9.50 5.51 4.39
C HIS A 139 -8.89 6.89 4.13
N ALA A 140 -9.24 7.49 3.00
CA ALA A 140 -8.83 8.85 2.66
C ALA A 140 -10.01 9.66 2.12
N ALA A 141 -10.06 10.93 2.46
CA ALA A 141 -10.79 11.93 1.70
C ALA A 141 -9.81 12.60 0.74
N VAL A 142 -10.11 12.56 -0.55
CA VAL A 142 -9.25 13.11 -1.61
C VAL A 142 -10.01 14.16 -2.42
N GLU A 143 -9.27 15.09 -3.00
CA GLU A 143 -9.81 16.09 -3.92
C GLU A 143 -9.00 16.19 -5.20
N LEU A 144 -9.67 16.62 -6.26
CA LEU A 144 -9.08 16.93 -7.55
C LEU A 144 -9.56 18.32 -7.97
N GLU A 145 -8.61 19.24 -8.17
CA GLU A 145 -8.90 20.56 -8.71
C GLU A 145 -8.78 20.55 -10.24
N VAL A 146 -9.84 20.99 -10.93
CA VAL A 146 -9.87 21.09 -12.39
C VAL A 146 -10.21 22.52 -12.79
N GLU A 147 -9.35 23.15 -13.58
CA GLU A 147 -9.65 24.45 -14.19
C GLU A 147 -10.46 24.25 -15.48
N GLU A 148 -11.71 24.69 -15.48
CA GLU A 148 -12.59 24.66 -16.66
C GLU A 148 -13.15 26.06 -16.93
N LEU A 149 -12.94 26.59 -18.14
CA LEU A 149 -13.40 27.92 -18.56
C LEU A 149 -12.92 29.09 -17.65
N GLY A 150 -11.80 28.92 -16.96
CA GLY A 150 -11.23 29.92 -16.03
C GLY A 150 -11.85 29.91 -14.63
N GLU A 151 -12.62 28.87 -14.30
CA GLU A 151 -13.15 28.59 -12.97
C GLU A 151 -12.49 27.30 -12.42
N ILE A 152 -12.17 27.30 -11.12
CA ILE A 152 -11.66 26.10 -10.43
C ILE A 152 -12.87 25.30 -9.93
N ILE A 153 -12.96 24.05 -10.37
CA ILE A 153 -13.95 23.07 -9.93
C ILE A 153 -13.23 22.03 -9.06
N ILE A 154 -13.73 21.82 -7.84
CA ILE A 154 -13.19 20.83 -6.90
C ILE A 154 -14.08 19.60 -6.94
N PHE A 155 -13.49 18.44 -7.19
CA PHE A 155 -14.13 17.13 -7.07
C PHE A 155 -13.62 16.44 -5.82
N GLU A 156 -14.51 16.13 -4.88
CA GLU A 156 -14.18 15.40 -3.66
C GLU A 156 -14.61 13.94 -3.81
N GLU A 157 -13.75 13.02 -3.38
CA GLU A 157 -14.05 11.61 -3.32
C GLU A 157 -13.59 11.01 -1.99
N SER A 158 -14.24 9.92 -1.62
CA SER A 158 -13.72 9.03 -0.58
C SER A 158 -12.87 7.97 -1.28
N ALA A 159 -11.83 7.48 -0.62
CA ALA A 159 -11.03 6.36 -1.10
C ALA A 159 -10.71 5.36 0.02
N TRP A 160 -10.52 4.09 -0.35
CA TRP A 160 -10.14 3.01 0.56
C TRP A 160 -8.99 2.18 -0.01
N GLY A 161 -8.09 1.73 0.86
CA GLY A 161 -7.09 0.73 0.48
C GLY A 161 -7.79 -0.53 -0.03
N ASN A 162 -7.43 -0.96 -1.23
CA ASN A 162 -8.07 -2.06 -1.94
C ASN A 162 -7.93 -3.38 -1.15
N GLY A 163 -9.01 -4.17 -1.11
CA GLY A 163 -9.02 -5.41 -0.36
C GLY A 163 -10.40 -6.04 -0.29
N THR A 164 -10.73 -6.56 0.89
CA THR A 164 -12.02 -7.21 1.16
C THR A 164 -13.04 -6.19 1.65
N GLU A 165 -14.28 -6.27 1.17
CA GLU A 165 -15.36 -5.40 1.61
C GLU A 165 -15.76 -5.69 3.07
N PHE A 166 -16.09 -4.62 3.82
CA PHE A 166 -16.65 -4.75 5.17
C PHE A 166 -18.06 -5.35 5.19
N ALA A 167 -18.87 -5.01 4.18
CA ALA A 167 -20.25 -5.46 4.08
C ALA A 167 -20.66 -5.57 2.62
N GLU A 168 -20.92 -6.81 2.19
CA GLU A 168 -21.38 -7.11 0.82
C GLU A 168 -22.55 -6.20 0.39
N ASP A 169 -22.47 -5.71 -0.84
CA ASP A 169 -23.51 -4.97 -1.58
C ASP A 169 -24.04 -3.70 -0.87
N ARG A 170 -23.28 -3.10 0.04
CA ARG A 170 -23.78 -2.00 0.89
C ARG A 170 -22.92 -0.76 0.88
N ASN A 171 -21.62 -0.92 1.07
CA ASN A 171 -20.65 0.15 0.95
C ASN A 171 -19.34 -0.45 0.49
N TRP A 172 -18.71 0.20 -0.49
CA TRP A 172 -17.46 -0.21 -1.08
C TRP A 172 -16.24 0.06 -0.17
N ALA A 173 -16.49 0.17 1.15
CA ALA A 173 -15.46 0.32 2.14
C ALA A 173 -14.73 -1.01 2.31
N MET A 174 -13.41 -0.95 2.28
CA MET A 174 -12.56 -2.13 2.24
C MET A 174 -11.53 -2.13 3.38
N TYR A 175 -11.06 -3.33 3.71
CA TYR A 175 -9.88 -3.55 4.53
C TYR A 175 -8.97 -4.54 3.81
N PHE A 176 -7.70 -4.55 4.18
CA PHE A 176 -6.77 -5.56 3.70
C PHE A 176 -5.98 -6.14 4.87
N THR A 177 -5.31 -7.27 4.64
CA THR A 177 -4.48 -7.91 5.67
C THR A 177 -3.02 -7.60 5.42
N TYR A 178 -2.24 -7.55 6.49
CA TYR A 178 -0.79 -7.43 6.45
C TYR A 178 -0.17 -8.48 7.38
N MET A 179 0.76 -9.27 6.87
CA MET A 179 1.49 -10.24 7.68
C MET A 179 2.79 -9.61 8.15
N ILE A 180 2.99 -9.53 9.46
CA ILE A 180 4.26 -9.08 10.03
C ILE A 180 5.31 -10.16 9.72
N PRO A 181 6.41 -9.83 9.00
CA PRO A 181 7.46 -10.77 8.74
C PRO A 181 8.08 -11.27 10.05
N SER A 182 8.27 -12.59 10.17
CA SER A 182 9.04 -13.15 11.28
C SER A 182 10.53 -12.80 11.11
N GLU A 183 11.19 -12.47 12.22
CA GLU A 183 12.65 -12.28 12.27
C GLU A 183 13.45 -13.55 11.96
#